data_AF-A0A832XZS5-F1
#
_entry.id   AF-A0A832XZS5-F1
#
_cell.length_a   1.000
_cell.length_b   1.000
_cell.length_c   1.000
_cell.angle_alpha   90.00
_cell.angle_beta   90.00
_cell.angle_gamma   90.00
#
_symmetry.space_group_name_H-M   'P 1'
#
loop_
_entity.id
_entity.type
_entity.pdbx_description
1 polymer ?
#
loop_
_entity_poly.entity_id
_entity_poly.type
_entity_poly.pdbx_seq_one_letter_code
_entity_poly.pdbx_strand_id
1 'polypeptide(L)' 'MAFGNWKRWLLNVVLILAIFLAVTAWQGRNLLSQQTPAPSFRLPALSGPPVALEDLRGRRVLLYF' A
#
# COMPACT_ATOMS: atom_id res chain seq x y z
N MET A 1 -27.65 11.51 -29.90
CA MET A 1 -27.52 10.87 -28.58
C MET A 1 -27.20 9.39 -28.82
N ALA A 2 -25.95 8.97 -28.62
CA ALA A 2 -25.51 7.62 -29.00
C ALA A 2 -25.93 6.58 -27.95
N PHE A 3 -27.18 6.12 -28.01
CA PHE A 3 -27.75 5.10 -27.11
C PHE A 3 -27.33 3.65 -27.46
N GLY A 4 -26.32 3.45 -28.32
CA GLY A 4 -26.00 2.13 -28.90
C GLY A 4 -24.92 1.29 -28.22
N ASN A 5 -24.13 1.85 -27.29
CA ASN A 5 -22.85 1.24 -26.88
C ASN A 5 -22.76 0.88 -25.39
N TRP A 6 -23.88 0.91 -24.65
CA TRP A 6 -23.90 0.70 -23.20
C TRP A 6 -23.24 -0.61 -22.75
N LYS A 7 -23.48 -1.70 -23.50
CA LYS A 7 -22.85 -3.02 -23.24
C LYS A 7 -21.32 -2.94 -23.34
N ARG A 8 -20.79 -2.27 -24.36
CA ARG A 8 -19.35 -2.08 -24.54
C ARG A 8 -18.76 -1.19 -23.45
N TRP A 9 -19.49 -0.17 -23.01
CA TRP A 9 -19.08 0.67 -21.89
C TRP A 9 -18.98 -0.14 -20.60
N LEU A 10 -19.98 -0.96 -20.28
CA LEU A 10 -19.97 -1.84 -19.11
C LEU A 10 -18.81 -2.83 -19.18
N LEU A 11 -18.58 -3.46 -20.34
CA LEU A 11 -17.43 -4.36 -20.54
C LEU A 11 -16.10 -3.65 -20.30
N ASN A 12 -15.93 -2.43 -20.78
CA ASN A 12 -14.71 -1.65 -20.53
C ASN A 12 -14.54 -1.35 -19.05
N VAL A 13 -15.61 -0.97 -18.34
CA VAL A 13 -15.56 -0.71 -16.88
C VAL A 13 -15.17 -1.98 -16.12
N VAL A 14 -15.77 -3.12 -16.46
CA VAL A 14 -15.43 -4.41 -15.85
C VAL A 14 -13.98 -4.79 -16.15
N LEU A 15 -13.52 -4.59 -17.39
CA LEU A 15 -12.13 -4.85 -17.77
C LEU A 15 -11.15 -3.96 -16.99
N ILE A 16 -11.42 -2.65 -16.92
CA ILE A 16 -10.62 -1.70 -16.15
C ILE A 16 -10.59 -2.11 -14.68
N LEU A 17 -11.75 -2.45 -14.10
CA LEU A 17 -11.84 -2.87 -12.71
C LEU A 17 -11.08 -4.18 -12.47
N ALA A 18 -11.18 -5.16 -13.36
CA ALA A 18 -10.47 -6.42 -13.26
C ALA A 18 -8.94 -6.21 -13.32
N ILE A 19 -8.46 -5.39 -14.26
CA ILE A 19 -7.04 -5.04 -14.37
C ILE A 19 -6.59 -4.30 -13.12
N PHE A 20 -7.35 -3.30 -12.66
CA PHE A 20 -7.06 -2.54 -11.46
C PHE A 20 -6.90 -3.47 -10.25
N LEU A 21 -7.88 -4.34 -10.00
CA LEU A 21 -7.85 -5.29 -8.89
C LEU A 21 -6.68 -6.27 -9.01
N ALA A 22 -6.39 -6.78 -10.21
CA ALA A 22 -5.27 -7.67 -10.44
C ALA A 22 -3.92 -7.00 -10.11
N VAL A 23 -3.73 -5.76 -10.57
CA VAL A 23 -2.52 -4.98 -10.28
C VAL A 23 -2.43 -4.66 -8.79
N THR A 24 -3.52 -4.21 -8.15
CA THR A 24 -3.56 -3.91 -6.71
C THR A 24 -3.24 -5.14 -5.88
N ALA A 25 -3.81 -6.31 -6.19
CA ALA A 25 -3.52 -7.55 -5.49
C ALA A 25 -2.06 -7.98 -5.68
N TRP A 26 -1.51 -7.83 -6.89
CA TRP A 26 -0.12 -8.15 -7.17
C TRP A 26 0.87 -7.21 -6.48
N GLN A 27 0.57 -5.91 -6.39
CA GLN A 27 1.39 -4.94 -5.65
C GLN A 27 1.30 -5.17 -4.14
N GLY A 28 0.09 -5.47 -3.63
CA GLY A 28 -0.18 -5.68 -2.21
C GLY A 28 0.46 -6.96 -1.64
N ARG A 29 0.81 -7.95 -2.47
CA ARG A 29 1.35 -9.24 -2.02
C ARG A 29 2.66 -9.14 -1.22
N ASN A 30 3.41 -8.05 -1.41
CA ASN A 30 4.70 -7.81 -0.74
C ASN A 30 4.57 -6.86 0.47
N LEU A 31 3.35 -6.40 0.78
CA LEU A 31 3.12 -5.57 1.97
C LEU A 31 3.21 -6.41 3.24
N LEU A 32 3.65 -5.78 4.33
CA LEU A 32 3.72 -6.43 5.63
C LEU A 32 2.32 -6.85 6.08
N SER A 33 2.19 -8.08 6.58
CA SER A 33 0.94 -8.57 7.16
C SER A 33 0.67 -7.86 8.49
N GLN A 34 -0.60 -7.65 8.82
CA GLN A 34 -1.01 -6.99 10.07
C GLN A 34 -0.58 -7.73 11.33
N GLN A 35 -0.24 -9.02 11.22
CA GLN A 35 0.12 -9.87 12.36
C GLN A 35 1.61 -10.20 12.43
N THR A 36 2.43 -9.64 11.55
CA THR A 36 3.89 -9.78 11.62
C THR A 36 4.51 -8.64 12.42
N PRO A 37 5.49 -8.91 13.31
CA PRO A 37 6.25 -7.85 13.95
C PRO A 37 6.83 -6.88 12.93
N ALA A 38 6.78 -5.58 13.25
CA ALA A 38 7.37 -4.56 12.38
C ALA A 38 8.86 -4.85 12.15
N PRO A 39 9.36 -4.79 10.90
CA PRO A 39 10.78 -4.95 10.63
C PRO A 39 11.61 -3.91 11.38
N SER A 40 12.76 -4.33 11.91
CA SER A 40 13.75 -3.41 12.48
C SER A 40 14.18 -2.39 11.43
N PHE A 41 14.27 -1.12 11.81
CA PHE A 41 14.83 -0.06 10.97
C PHE A 41 15.82 0.77 11.75
N ARG A 42 16.75 1.39 11.03
CA ARG A 42 17.63 2.45 11.52
C ARG A 42 17.74 3.52 10.44
N LEU A 43 17.19 4.70 10.72
CA LEU A 43 17.08 5.78 9.74
C LEU A 43 17.85 7.02 10.22
N PRO A 44 18.46 7.78 9.29
CA PRO A 44 19.07 9.05 9.65
C PRO A 44 17.99 10.05 10.10
N ALA A 45 18.26 10.76 11.18
CA ALA A 45 17.43 11.88 11.61
C ALA A 45 17.86 13.16 10.88
N LEU A 46 16.93 14.08 10.67
CA LEU A 46 17.22 15.41 10.11
C LEU A 46 18.14 16.23 11.02
N SER A 47 18.04 16.00 12.33
CA SER A 47 18.91 16.58 13.35
C SER A 47 19.16 15.57 14.46
N GLY A 48 20.40 15.51 14.93
CA GLY A 48 20.80 14.61 16.00
C GLY A 48 21.11 13.17 15.54
N PRO A 49 21.12 12.22 16.49
CA PRO A 49 21.49 10.83 16.22
C PRO A 49 20.49 10.11 15.32
N PRO A 50 20.92 9.08 14.57
CA PRO A 50 20.01 8.16 13.87
C PRO A 50 18.99 7.55 14.83
N VAL A 51 17.77 7.33 14.33
CA VAL A 51 16.68 6.73 15.11
C VAL A 51 16.49 5.27 14.69
N ALA A 52 16.50 4.37 15.67
CA ALA A 52 16.19 2.96 15.46
C ALA A 52 14.85 2.57 16.09
N LEU A 53 14.21 1.51 15.57
CA LEU A 53 12.93 1.03 16.13
C LEU A 53 13.10 0.56 17.58
N GLU A 54 14.27 0.02 17.92
CA GLU A 54 14.58 -0.48 19.26
C GLU A 54 14.57 0.63 20.31
N ASP A 55 14.92 1.86 19.91
CA ASP A 55 14.95 3.04 20.79
C ASP A 55 13.54 3.48 21.21
N LEU A 56 12.52 3.06 20.45
CA LEU A 56 11.11 3.45 20.64
C LEU A 56 10.27 2.35 21.29
N ARG A 57 10.89 1.27 21.80
CA ARG A 57 10.18 0.17 22.47
C ARG A 57 9.33 0.66 23.65
N GLY A 58 8.19 0.00 23.84
CA GLY A 58 7.23 0.36 24.89
C GLY A 58 6.33 1.56 24.54
N ARG A 59 6.49 2.16 23.36
CA ARG A 59 5.64 3.25 22.85
C ARG A 59 4.87 2.80 21.61
N ARG A 60 3.71 3.42 21.35
CA ARG A 60 3.03 3.30 20.05
C ARG A 60 3.78 4.15 19.03
N VAL A 61 4.23 3.54 17.94
CA VAL A 61 5.04 4.18 16.89
C VAL A 61 4.25 4.17 15.58
N LEU A 62 4.19 5.32 14.92
CA LEU A 62 3.70 5.45 13.55
C LEU A 62 4.91 5.69 12.63
N LEU A 63 5.18 4.73 11.74
CA LEU A 63 6.16 4.88 10.66
C LEU A 63 5.40 5.20 9.37
N TYR A 64 5.73 6.32 8.74
CA TYR A 64 5.09 6.80 7.52
C TYR A 64 6.16 6.98 6.42
N PHE A 65 5.84 6.56 5.19
CA PHE A 65 6.71 6.59 4.02
C PHE A 65 6.19 7.60 3.00
#